data_AF-A0A484NGF8-F1
#
_entry.id   AF-A0A484NGF8-F1
#
_cell.length_a   1.000
_cell.length_b   1.000
_cell.length_c   1.000
_cell.angle_alpha   90.00
_cell.angle_beta   90.00
_cell.angle_gamma   90.00
#
_symmetry.space_group_name_H-M   'P 1'
#
loop_
_entity.id
_entity.type
_entity.pdbx_description
1 polymer ?
#
loop_
_entity_poly.entity_id
_entity_poly.type
_entity_poly.pdbx_seq_one_letter_code
_entity_poly.pdbx_strand_id
1 'polypeptide(L)'
;MYTDQKKCQQLAASSSFYRKIYSEIEEIGWGNLVRLGEDLTSLSFRIIDEKGRTHMVGIELDKAYPKSPPSVSADVPSIFSLQWSPHSKLSNLLDQFGQHLDKLQPFWSTMDEIDSSLRVCAPKQTQFSSSHRQIDIGLGV
;
A
#
# COMPACT_ATOMS: atom_id res chain seq x y z
N MET A 1 7.19 -7.82 -14.20
CA MET A 1 5.84 -7.75 -14.80
C MET A 1 5.53 -8.96 -15.70
N TYR A 2 6.12 -9.12 -16.89
CA TYR A 2 5.76 -10.25 -17.78
C TYR A 2 6.14 -11.64 -17.21
N THR A 3 7.22 -11.72 -16.44
CA THR A 3 7.69 -12.95 -15.77
C THR A 3 6.78 -13.35 -14.61
N ASP A 4 6.29 -12.38 -13.85
CA ASP A 4 5.47 -12.60 -12.66
C ASP A 4 4.09 -13.12 -13.03
N GLN A 5 3.49 -12.59 -14.11
CA GLN A 5 2.21 -13.06 -14.63
C GLN A 5 2.29 -14.52 -15.10
N LYS A 6 3.32 -14.88 -15.88
CA LYS A 6 3.52 -16.28 -16.31
C LYS A 6 3.72 -17.24 -15.14
N LYS A 7 4.52 -16.86 -14.15
CA LYS A 7 4.75 -17.66 -12.93
C LYS A 7 3.44 -17.84 -12.15
N CYS A 8 2.71 -16.76 -11.93
CA CYS A 8 1.43 -16.80 -11.22
C CYS A 8 0.40 -17.67 -11.95
N GLN A 9 0.36 -17.59 -13.29
CA GLN A 9 -0.50 -18.42 -14.14
C GLN A 9 -0.17 -19.91 -14.01
N GLN A 10 1.11 -20.28 -13.94
CA GLN A 10 1.54 -21.68 -13.73
C GLN A 10 1.09 -22.20 -12.35
N LEU A 11 1.25 -21.41 -11.29
CA LEU A 11 0.82 -21.78 -9.94
C LEU A 11 -0.71 -21.81 -9.80
N ALA A 12 -1.43 -20.98 -10.54
CA ALA A 12 -2.89 -21.00 -10.59
C ALA A 12 -3.46 -22.32 -11.16
N ALA A 13 -2.65 -23.11 -11.86
CA ALA A 13 -3.05 -24.45 -12.30
C ALA A 13 -2.97 -25.51 -11.18
N SER A 14 -2.17 -25.29 -10.13
CA SER A 14 -1.89 -26.30 -9.10
C SER A 14 -2.80 -26.21 -7.86
N SER A 15 -3.45 -25.07 -7.62
CA SER A 15 -4.31 -24.88 -6.43
C SER A 15 -5.43 -23.87 -6.67
N SER A 16 -6.60 -24.14 -6.08
CA SER A 16 -7.73 -23.20 -6.05
C SER A 16 -7.37 -21.88 -5.35
N PHE A 17 -6.49 -21.94 -4.35
CA PHE A 17 -5.97 -20.77 -3.65
C PHE A 17 -5.23 -19.83 -4.61
N TYR A 18 -4.24 -20.35 -5.35
CA TYR A 18 -3.46 -19.55 -6.30
C TYR A 18 -4.31 -19.08 -7.49
N ARG A 19 -5.27 -19.90 -7.94
CA ARG A 19 -6.23 -19.49 -8.98
C ARG A 19 -7.06 -18.29 -8.55
N LYS A 20 -7.50 -18.25 -7.29
CA LYS A 20 -8.24 -17.12 -6.73
C LYS A 20 -7.39 -15.85 -6.72
N ILE A 21 -6.17 -15.93 -6.21
CA ILE A 21 -5.23 -14.79 -6.17
C ILE A 21 -4.96 -14.27 -7.59
N TYR A 22 -4.64 -15.17 -8.53
CA TYR A 22 -4.44 -14.80 -9.94
C TYR A 22 -5.64 -14.05 -10.52
N SER A 23 -6.85 -14.58 -10.31
CA SER A 23 -8.08 -13.95 -10.80
C SER A 23 -8.31 -12.56 -10.21
N GLU A 24 -8.01 -12.37 -8.92
CA GLU A 24 -8.16 -11.06 -8.28
C GLU A 24 -7.10 -10.06 -8.76
N ILE A 25 -5.87 -10.51 -9.04
CA ILE A 25 -4.84 -9.66 -9.66
C ILE A 25 -5.25 -9.26 -11.09
N GLU A 26 -5.81 -10.16 -11.89
CA GLU A 26 -6.34 -9.83 -13.22
C GLU A 26 -7.44 -8.78 -13.14
N GLU A 27 -8.36 -8.89 -12.18
CA GLU A 27 -9.44 -7.93 -11.93
C GLU A 27 -8.91 -6.55 -11.54
N ILE A 28 -7.87 -6.49 -10.70
CA ILE A 28 -7.20 -5.24 -10.27
C ILE A 28 -6.32 -4.65 -11.38
N GLY A 29 -5.77 -5.51 -12.24
CA GLY A 29 -4.82 -5.18 -13.28
C GLY A 29 -3.36 -5.34 -12.84
N TRP A 30 -2.60 -6.14 -13.60
CA TRP A 30 -1.16 -6.36 -13.42
C TRP A 30 -0.33 -5.08 -13.46
N GLY A 31 -0.82 -4.04 -14.13
CA GLY A 31 -0.22 -2.71 -14.18
C GLY A 31 0.06 -2.13 -12.79
N ASN A 32 -0.83 -2.43 -11.83
CA ASN A 32 -0.77 -1.91 -10.47
C ASN A 32 0.05 -2.80 -9.53
N LEU A 33 0.37 -4.03 -9.92
CA LEU A 33 1.19 -4.94 -9.12
C LEU A 33 2.67 -4.54 -9.22
N VAL A 34 3.28 -4.20 -8.09
CA VAL A 34 4.69 -3.80 -7.99
C VAL A 34 5.57 -5.00 -7.65
N ARG A 35 5.12 -5.83 -6.71
CA ARG A 35 5.86 -7.00 -6.22
C ARG A 35 4.94 -8.19 -6.05
N LEU A 36 5.46 -9.37 -6.39
CA LEU A 36 4.83 -10.64 -6.14
C LEU A 36 5.85 -11.59 -5.49
N GLY A 37 5.52 -12.09 -4.30
CA GLY A 37 6.30 -13.07 -3.58
C GLY A 37 6.32 -14.41 -4.31
N GLU A 38 7.34 -15.23 -4.04
CA GLU A 38 7.54 -16.45 -4.82
C GLU A 38 6.44 -17.50 -4.63
N ASP A 39 5.85 -17.52 -3.45
CA ASP A 39 4.78 -18.40 -3.00
C ASP A 39 3.39 -17.75 -3.09
N LEU A 40 3.31 -16.58 -3.73
CA LEU A 40 2.10 -15.78 -3.94
C LEU A 40 1.38 -15.37 -2.64
N THR A 41 2.07 -15.38 -1.49
CA THR A 41 1.50 -14.93 -0.22
C THR A 41 1.78 -13.45 0.05
N SER A 42 2.94 -12.96 -0.39
CA SER A 42 3.30 -11.54 -0.29
C SER A 42 3.01 -10.80 -1.61
N LEU A 43 2.25 -9.71 -1.57
CA LEU A 43 1.96 -8.86 -2.72
C LEU A 43 2.21 -7.41 -2.37
N SER A 44 2.53 -6.59 -3.38
CA SER A 44 2.48 -5.14 -3.23
C SER A 44 1.84 -4.48 -4.43
N PHE A 45 0.89 -3.60 -4.16
CA PHE A 45 0.19 -2.81 -5.17
C PHE A 45 0.55 -1.33 -5.06
N ARG A 46 0.59 -0.66 -6.21
CA ARG A 46 0.72 0.78 -6.35
C ARG A 46 -0.68 1.41 -6.41
N ILE A 47 -0.88 2.46 -5.64
CA ILE A 47 -2.07 3.32 -5.70
C ILE A 47 -1.60 4.77 -5.84
N ILE A 48 -2.29 5.55 -6.65
CA ILE A 48 -2.03 6.98 -6.84
C ILE A 48 -3.16 7.73 -6.15
N ASP A 49 -2.84 8.65 -5.24
CA ASP A 49 -3.85 9.47 -4.56
C ASP A 49 -4.32 10.65 -5.42
N GLU A 50 -5.29 11.42 -4.91
CA GLU A 50 -5.87 12.57 -5.62
C GLU A 50 -4.85 13.70 -5.93
N LYS A 51 -3.71 13.75 -5.24
CA LYS A 51 -2.62 14.72 -5.48
C LYS A 51 -1.54 14.16 -6.40
N GLY A 52 -1.73 12.96 -6.95
CA GLY A 52 -0.77 12.31 -7.83
C GLY A 52 0.40 11.64 -7.10
N ARG A 53 0.35 11.54 -5.77
CA ARG A 53 1.40 10.85 -4.99
C ARG A 53 1.24 9.35 -5.14
N THR A 54 2.38 8.68 -5.31
CA THR A 54 2.42 7.23 -5.45
C THR A 54 2.61 6.58 -4.09
N HIS A 55 1.63 5.78 -3.68
CA HIS A 55 1.64 4.99 -2.46
C HIS A 55 1.80 3.50 -2.79
N MET A 56 2.49 2.77 -1.92
CA MET A 56 2.60 1.31 -2.00
C MET A 56 1.90 0.67 -0.81
N VAL A 57 1.02 -0.27 -1.08
CA VAL A 57 0.41 -1.12 -0.06
C VAL A 57 1.00 -2.53 -0.18
N GLY A 58 1.59 -3.00 0.91
CA GLY A 58 2.05 -4.37 1.09
C GLY A 58 0.94 -5.21 1.71
N ILE A 59 0.74 -6.41 1.17
CA ILE A 59 -0.31 -7.35 1.54
C ILE A 59 0.35 -8.71 1.79
N GLU A 60 0.10 -9.29 2.96
CA GLU A 60 0.50 -10.66 3.30
C GLU A 60 -0.73 -11.54 3.49
N LEU A 61 -0.74 -12.67 2.78
CA LEU A 61 -1.82 -13.66 2.78
C LEU A 61 -1.39 -14.92 3.50
N ASP A 62 -2.22 -15.40 4.41
CA ASP A 62 -2.09 -16.77 4.89
C ASP A 62 -2.82 -17.76 3.93
N LYS A 63 -2.66 -19.06 4.18
CA LYS A 63 -3.32 -20.10 3.38
C LYS A 63 -4.83 -20.25 3.64
N ALA A 64 -5.37 -19.60 4.66
CA ALA A 64 -6.79 -19.57 4.98
C ALA A 64 -7.54 -18.45 4.25
N TYR A 65 -6.85 -17.54 3.55
CA TYR A 65 -7.45 -16.52 2.69
C TYR A 65 -8.51 -17.13 1.74
N PRO A 66 -9.69 -16.49 1.59
CA PRO A 66 -10.12 -15.22 2.17
C PRO A 66 -10.83 -15.34 3.53
N LYS A 67 -10.89 -16.53 4.14
CA LYS A 67 -11.61 -16.73 5.41
C LYS A 67 -10.97 -15.93 6.53
N SER A 68 -9.65 -15.82 6.51
CA SER A 68 -8.85 -14.89 7.30
C SER A 68 -8.57 -13.60 6.51
N PRO A 69 -8.52 -12.44 7.19
CA PRO A 69 -8.13 -11.20 6.56
C PRO A 69 -6.63 -11.20 6.22
N PRO A 70 -6.23 -10.54 5.12
CA PRO A 70 -4.83 -10.25 4.87
C PRO A 70 -4.24 -9.30 5.92
N SER A 71 -2.92 -9.38 6.12
CA SER A 71 -2.18 -8.34 6.85
C SER A 71 -1.76 -7.22 5.89
N VAL A 72 -1.83 -5.97 6.35
CA VAL A 72 -1.59 -4.77 5.54
C VAL A 72 -0.46 -3.93 6.12
N SER A 73 0.42 -3.45 5.23
CA SER A 73 1.48 -2.50 5.56
C SER A 73 1.58 -1.42 4.49
N ALA A 74 1.96 -0.21 4.87
CA ALA A 74 2.19 0.90 3.96
C ALA A 74 3.02 1.99 4.67
N ASP A 75 3.73 2.81 3.89
CA ASP A 75 4.38 4.03 4.40
C ASP A 75 3.32 5.12 4.59
N VAL A 76 2.56 5.05 5.68
CA VAL A 76 1.51 6.02 6.02
C VAL A 76 1.55 6.31 7.53
N PRO A 77 1.04 7.46 7.99
CA PRO A 77 1.11 7.84 9.41
C PRO A 77 0.39 6.86 10.35
N SER A 78 -0.65 6.21 9.85
CA SER A 78 -1.38 5.16 10.54
C SER A 78 -2.03 4.22 9.53
N ILE A 79 -2.14 2.94 9.89
CA ILE A 79 -2.86 1.94 9.09
C ILE A 79 -4.34 1.95 9.47
N PHE A 80 -5.21 1.75 8.47
CA PHE A 80 -6.65 1.66 8.66
C PHE A 80 -7.09 0.33 9.27
N SER A 81 -8.27 0.32 9.89
CA SER A 81 -8.90 -0.92 10.34
C SER A 81 -9.62 -1.59 9.16
N LEU A 82 -8.99 -2.61 8.59
CA LEU A 82 -9.53 -3.35 7.45
C LEU A 82 -10.85 -4.03 7.82
N GLN A 83 -11.92 -3.62 7.15
CA GLN A 83 -13.19 -4.33 7.21
C GLN A 83 -13.13 -5.51 6.24
N TRP A 84 -13.26 -6.71 6.79
CA TRP A 84 -13.07 -7.95 6.03
C TRP A 84 -14.15 -8.99 6.34
N SER A 85 -14.53 -9.73 5.32
CA SER A 85 -15.40 -10.91 5.41
C SER A 85 -14.88 -12.03 4.51
N PRO A 86 -15.31 -13.29 4.69
CA PRO A 86 -14.90 -14.40 3.83
C PRO A 86 -15.26 -14.26 2.34
N HIS A 87 -16.11 -13.30 1.98
CA HIS A 87 -16.48 -12.98 0.59
C HIS A 87 -15.69 -11.80 0.01
N SER A 88 -14.88 -11.14 0.84
CA SER A 88 -14.06 -10.01 0.42
C SER A 88 -12.93 -10.47 -0.51
N LYS A 89 -12.46 -9.52 -1.32
CA LYS A 89 -11.37 -9.68 -2.29
C LYS A 89 -10.29 -8.64 -2.03
N LEU A 90 -9.14 -8.81 -2.69
CA LEU A 90 -8.07 -7.81 -2.69
C LEU A 90 -8.55 -6.43 -3.17
N SER A 91 -9.46 -6.36 -4.15
CA SER A 91 -10.03 -5.09 -4.62
C SER A 91 -10.73 -4.31 -3.51
N ASN A 92 -11.50 -4.99 -2.64
CA ASN A 92 -12.15 -4.34 -1.50
C ASN A 92 -11.16 -3.74 -0.49
N LEU A 93 -9.98 -4.36 -0.35
CA LEU A 93 -8.90 -3.82 0.47
C LEU A 93 -8.29 -2.58 -0.19
N LEU A 94 -8.02 -2.64 -1.50
CA LEU A 94 -7.46 -1.51 -2.24
C LEU A 94 -8.41 -0.31 -2.23
N ASP A 95 -9.72 -0.53 -2.35
CA ASP A 95 -10.74 0.51 -2.22
C ASP A 95 -10.72 1.17 -0.84
N GLN A 96 -10.67 0.37 0.24
CA GLN A 96 -10.57 0.88 1.61
C GLN A 96 -9.26 1.63 1.85
N PHE A 97 -8.15 1.15 1.29
CA PHE A 97 -6.88 1.85 1.38
C PHE A 97 -6.93 3.19 0.64
N GLY A 98 -7.52 3.26 -0.56
CA GLY A 98 -7.75 4.51 -1.28
C GLY A 98 -8.53 5.52 -0.44
N GLN A 99 -9.66 5.11 0.15
CA GLN A 99 -10.45 5.96 1.05
C GLN A 99 -9.66 6.40 2.29
N HIS A 100 -8.71 5.58 2.75
CA HIS A 100 -7.83 5.95 3.85
C HIS A 100 -6.79 6.99 3.43
N LEU A 101 -6.22 6.88 2.22
CA LEU A 101 -5.34 7.89 1.66
C LEU A 101 -6.06 9.24 1.53
N ASP A 102 -7.34 9.25 1.15
CA ASP A 102 -8.15 10.49 1.07
C ASP A 102 -8.27 11.18 2.44
N LYS A 103 -8.44 10.40 3.51
CA LYS A 103 -8.49 10.92 4.89
C LYS A 103 -7.15 11.48 5.37
N LEU A 104 -6.04 11.01 4.81
CA LEU A 104 -4.68 11.44 5.15
C LEU A 104 -4.20 12.64 4.32
N GLN A 105 -4.96 13.10 3.31
CA GLN A 105 -4.58 14.25 2.49
C GLN A 105 -4.30 15.52 3.30
N PRO A 106 -5.08 15.89 4.34
CA PRO A 106 -4.80 17.08 5.15
C PRO A 106 -3.49 16.96 5.94
N PHE A 107 -3.17 15.75 6.41
CA PHE A 107 -1.90 15.50 7.09
C PHE A 107 -0.73 15.80 6.14
N TRP A 108 -0.70 15.17 4.97
CA TRP A 108 0.43 15.38 4.05
C TRP A 108 0.48 16.81 3.51
N SER A 109 -0.67 17.45 3.28
CA SER A 109 -0.70 18.87 2.88
C SER A 109 -0.04 19.77 3.93
N THR A 110 -0.28 19.48 5.22
CA THR A 110 0.36 20.19 6.33
C THR A 110 1.87 19.93 6.36
N MET A 111 2.29 18.69 6.15
CA MET A 111 3.72 18.34 6.09
C MET A 111 4.41 19.00 4.90
N ASP A 112 3.76 19.03 3.73
CA ASP A 112 4.26 19.68 2.52
C ASP A 112 4.38 21.20 2.72
N GLU A 113 3.43 21.83 3.42
CA GLU A 113 3.50 23.25 3.78
C GLU A 113 4.68 23.54 4.73
N ILE A 114 4.88 22.70 5.75
CA ILE A 114 6.03 22.81 6.67
C ILE A 114 7.34 22.66 5.89
N ASP A 115 7.45 21.63 5.06
CA ASP A 115 8.66 21.29 4.32
C ASP A 115 9.01 22.35 3.27
N SER A 116 8.00 23.04 2.70
CA SER A 116 8.20 24.12 1.73
C SER A 116 8.43 25.50 2.36
N SER A 117 7.89 25.74 3.56
CA SER A 117 7.89 27.08 4.17
C SER A 117 8.98 27.27 5.24
N LEU A 118 9.48 26.19 5.83
CA LEU A 118 10.40 26.24 6.98
C LEU A 118 11.75 25.59 6.68
N ARG A 119 12.77 25.94 7.47
CA ARG A 119 14.09 25.32 7.38
C ARG A 119 14.12 23.99 8.13
N VAL A 120 13.70 22.93 7.46
CA VAL A 120 13.70 21.57 8.01
C VAL A 120 15.12 20.97 7.98
N CYS A 121 15.62 20.59 9.14
CA CYS A 121 16.94 19.95 9.32
C CYS A 121 16.88 18.42 9.28
N ALA A 122 15.77 17.84 9.74
CA ALA A 122 15.57 16.38 9.76
C ALA A 122 14.07 16.00 9.76
N PRO A 123 13.71 14.83 9.21
CA PRO A 123 14.55 13.90 8.45
C PRO A 123 14.90 14.44 7.04
N LYS A 124 16.04 14.03 6.48
CA LYS A 124 16.49 14.46 5.13
C LYS A 124 15.66 13.84 4.00
N GLN A 125 15.07 12.67 4.23
CA GLN A 125 14.17 12.01 3.29
C GLN A 125 12.77 11.98 3.89
N THR A 126 11.82 12.60 3.21
CA THR A 126 10.44 12.68 3.64
C THR A 126 9.73 11.36 3.34
N GLN A 127 9.55 10.54 4.37
CA GLN A 127 8.67 9.38 4.32
C GLN A 127 7.22 9.84 4.57
N PHE A 128 6.26 9.20 3.92
CA PHE A 128 4.84 9.55 4.07
C PHE A 128 4.30 9.21 5.47
N SER A 129 4.94 8.28 6.19
CA SER A 129 4.64 7.98 7.59
C SER A 129 5.26 8.96 8.60
N SER A 130 6.22 9.79 8.19
CA SER A 130 6.97 10.62 9.13
C SER A 130 6.13 11.79 9.65
N SER A 131 5.74 11.70 10.91
CA SER A 131 4.91 12.68 11.62
C SER A 131 5.70 13.75 12.38
N HIS A 132 7.03 13.81 12.21
CA HIS A 132 7.88 14.79 12.88
C HIS A 132 8.79 15.52 11.90
N ARG A 133 9.13 16.77 12.23
CA ARG A 133 10.14 17.61 11.57
C ARG A 133 10.95 18.33 12.62
N GLN A 134 12.27 18.35 12.46
CA GLN A 134 13.16 19.23 13.21
C GLN A 134 13.36 20.50 12.40
N ILE A 135 13.00 21.64 12.96
CA ILE A 135 13.01 22.94 12.27
C ILE A 135 14.08 23.82 12.92
N ASP A 136 14.90 24.46 12.09
CA ASP A 136 15.82 25.52 12.52
C ASP A 136 15.04 26.84 12.66
N ILE A 137 15.07 27.40 13.87
CA ILE A 137 14.40 28.66 14.23
C ILE A 137 15.37 29.85 14.30
N GLY A 138 16.64 29.68 13.92
CA GLY A 138 17.68 30.72 13.90
C GLY A 138 18.69 30.64 15.06
N LEU A 139 19.75 31.46 15.00
CA LEU A 139 20.82 31.49 16.00
C LEU A 139 20.32 32.08 17.34
N GLY A 140 20.19 31.23 18.36
CA GLY A 140 19.81 31.63 19.71
C GLY A 140 19.06 30.58 20.54
N VAL A 141 18.82 29.39 19.99
CA VAL A 141 18.21 28.24 20.68
C VAL A 141 18.95 26.96 20.32
#